data_AF-A0A806KJK4-F1
#
_entry.id   AF-A0A806KJK4-F1
#
_cell.length_a   1.000
_cell.length_b   1.000
_cell.length_c   1.000
_cell.angle_alpha   90.00
_cell.angle_beta   90.00
_cell.angle_gamma   90.00
#
_symmetry.space_group_name_H-M   'P 1'
#
loop_
_entity.id
_entity.type
_entity.pdbx_description
1 polymer ?
#
loop_
_entity_poly.entity_id
_entity_poly.type
_entity_poly.pdbx_seq_one_letter_code
_entity_poly.pdbx_strand_id
1 'polypeptide(L)'
;MDIRINGQAADVTIDHEKTVGEIMAGLQEWLAGMGHRLSGLSIDGQTADPSSLEEFFLREIKNIKVLDIFTSSLAQLYAESLLNLLDDIKEYKSLDHNGKNNYLNNWKEKPEALFAFEQMQDLYNFFENMFSIGNFDADTVYAITEERLREVKDPLSEFTKMESLVKETCTLLIDLPLDIQTGKDSRAAQTIQIFSGIAEKVLRILWQLDIQGYLLIKTDDEKSFTKIVGEFGELVKQLLDAYERNDTVLVGDIAEYEASPRLQELYTDILKNSRQPSAAQGKQ
;
A
#
# COMPACT_ATOMS: atom_id res chain seq x y z
N MET A 1 -30.11 2.49 19.56
CA MET A 1 -29.31 3.34 18.68
C MET A 1 -29.41 2.78 17.27
N ASP A 2 -29.57 3.63 16.27
CA ASP A 2 -29.54 3.32 14.84
C ASP A 2 -28.12 3.60 14.33
N ILE A 3 -27.45 2.60 13.74
CA ILE A 3 -26.10 2.76 13.17
C ILE A 3 -26.21 2.81 11.66
N ARG A 4 -25.54 3.80 11.07
CA ARG A 4 -25.50 4.02 9.63
C ARG A 4 -24.08 4.12 9.13
N ILE A 5 -23.89 3.72 7.88
CA ILE A 5 -22.65 3.90 7.13
C ILE A 5 -22.99 4.69 5.87
N ASN A 6 -22.40 5.87 5.74
CA ASN A 6 -22.69 6.83 4.67
C ASN A 6 -24.20 7.10 4.51
N GLY A 7 -24.93 7.21 5.63
CA GLY A 7 -26.37 7.45 5.66
C GLY A 7 -27.26 6.23 5.40
N GLN A 8 -26.70 5.06 5.07
CA GLN A 8 -27.44 3.81 4.90
C GLN A 8 -27.44 3.01 6.20
N ALA A 9 -28.56 2.37 6.55
CA ALA A 9 -28.65 1.52 7.74
C ALA A 9 -27.66 0.36 7.64
N ALA A 10 -26.87 0.15 8.69
CA ALA A 10 -25.87 -0.90 8.77
C ALA A 10 -26.26 -1.91 9.85
N ASP A 11 -26.15 -3.20 9.53
CA ASP A 11 -26.39 -4.28 10.50
C ASP A 11 -25.13 -4.51 11.33
N VAL A 12 -24.95 -3.68 12.36
CA VAL A 12 -23.81 -3.74 13.28
C VAL A 12 -24.30 -4.30 14.62
N THR A 13 -23.71 -5.43 15.03
CA THR A 13 -23.99 -6.01 16.34
C THR A 13 -23.18 -5.29 17.41
N ILE A 14 -23.86 -4.78 18.44
CA ILE A 14 -23.26 -4.20 19.64
C ILE A 14 -23.36 -5.26 20.73
N ASP A 15 -22.23 -5.68 21.29
CA ASP A 15 -22.19 -6.76 22.28
C ASP A 15 -21.79 -6.25 23.67
N HIS A 16 -20.62 -5.63 23.77
CA HIS A 16 -20.06 -5.16 25.05
C HIS A 16 -19.68 -3.68 25.05
N GLU A 17 -19.81 -3.02 23.90
CA GLU A 17 -19.44 -1.63 23.70
C GLU A 17 -20.39 -0.71 24.47
N LYS A 18 -19.82 0.29 25.14
CA LYS A 18 -20.52 1.28 25.97
C LYS A 18 -20.39 2.69 25.44
N THR A 19 -19.31 2.94 24.70
CA THR A 19 -18.97 4.26 24.16
C THR A 19 -18.86 4.22 22.64
N VAL A 20 -18.98 5.38 22.00
CA VAL A 20 -18.76 5.49 20.55
C VAL A 20 -17.35 5.04 20.20
N GLY A 21 -16.33 5.41 20.99
CA GLY A 21 -14.95 5.00 20.75
C GLY A 21 -14.76 3.48 20.69
N GLU A 22 -15.44 2.73 21.55
CA GLU A 22 -15.40 1.25 21.53
C GLU A 22 -16.03 0.68 20.24
N ILE A 23 -17.16 1.23 19.80
CA ILE A 23 -17.78 0.85 18.51
C ILE A 23 -16.85 1.18 17.34
N MET A 24 -16.24 2.36 17.35
CA MET A 24 -15.33 2.79 16.28
C MET A 24 -14.10 1.89 16.18
N ALA A 25 -13.56 1.43 17.30
CA ALA A 25 -12.41 0.53 17.31
C ALA A 25 -12.72 -0.80 16.60
N GLY A 26 -13.86 -1.43 16.89
CA GLY A 26 -14.29 -2.66 16.23
C GLY A 26 -14.63 -2.46 14.75
N LEU A 27 -15.33 -1.38 14.43
CA LEU A 27 -15.69 -1.07 13.04
C LEU A 27 -14.49 -0.71 12.18
N GLN A 28 -13.47 -0.08 12.74
CA GLN A 28 -12.25 0.26 12.00
C GLN A 28 -11.54 -1.00 11.47
N GLU A 29 -11.46 -2.05 12.28
CA GLU A 29 -10.86 -3.33 11.86
C GLU A 29 -11.70 -3.99 10.75
N TRP A 30 -13.01 -4.00 10.89
CA TRP A 30 -13.92 -4.53 9.88
C TRP A 30 -13.86 -3.75 8.56
N LEU A 31 -13.89 -2.41 8.61
CA LEU A 31 -13.75 -1.54 7.44
C LEU A 31 -12.40 -1.72 6.76
N ALA A 32 -11.33 -1.90 7.54
CA ALA A 32 -9.99 -2.12 7.00
C ALA A 32 -9.92 -3.40 6.15
N GLY A 33 -10.59 -4.48 6.58
CA GLY A 33 -10.70 -5.72 5.81
C GLY A 33 -11.44 -5.58 4.48
N MET A 34 -12.24 -4.53 4.31
CA MET A 34 -12.97 -4.23 3.07
C MET A 34 -12.27 -3.17 2.20
N GLY A 35 -11.04 -2.77 2.52
CA GLY A 35 -10.35 -1.72 1.77
C GLY A 35 -10.91 -0.31 2.02
N HIS A 36 -11.58 -0.10 3.17
CA HIS A 36 -12.14 1.18 3.57
C HIS A 36 -11.43 1.75 4.81
N ARG A 37 -11.60 3.06 5.00
CA ARG A 37 -11.15 3.78 6.20
C ARG A 37 -12.27 4.67 6.70
N LEU A 38 -12.28 4.90 8.01
CA LEU A 38 -13.09 5.92 8.62
C LEU A 38 -12.65 7.30 8.10
N SER A 39 -13.59 8.09 7.60
CA SER A 39 -13.35 9.47 7.15
C SER A 39 -14.10 10.51 8.01
N GLY A 40 -15.02 10.06 8.85
CA GLY A 40 -15.69 10.92 9.82
C GLY A 40 -16.85 10.21 10.50
N LEU A 41 -17.55 10.92 11.36
CA LEU A 41 -18.76 10.43 12.00
C LEU A 41 -19.70 11.58 12.35
N SER A 42 -20.98 11.26 12.55
CA SER A 42 -21.95 12.16 13.13
C SER A 42 -22.80 11.46 14.19
N ILE A 43 -23.18 12.19 15.23
CA ILE A 43 -24.05 11.73 16.30
C ILE A 43 -25.28 12.61 16.31
N ASP A 44 -26.46 12.01 16.14
CA ASP A 44 -27.76 12.68 16.10
C ASP A 44 -27.79 13.87 15.10
N GLY A 45 -27.08 13.72 13.97
CA GLY A 45 -26.97 14.73 12.91
C GLY A 45 -25.90 15.80 13.13
N GLN A 46 -25.16 15.77 14.25
CA GLN A 46 -24.01 16.63 14.49
C GLN A 46 -22.73 15.93 14.03
N THR A 47 -22.06 16.46 13.01
CA THR A 47 -20.77 15.94 12.52
C THR A 47 -19.64 16.29 13.48
N ALA A 48 -18.75 15.33 13.74
CA ALA A 48 -17.54 15.56 14.52
C ALA A 48 -16.52 16.35 13.69
N ASP A 49 -15.94 17.38 14.29
CA ASP A 49 -14.74 18.04 13.76
C ASP A 49 -13.49 17.51 14.48
N PRO A 50 -12.27 17.71 13.93
CA PRO A 50 -11.04 17.22 14.56
C PRO A 50 -10.85 17.68 16.01
N SER A 51 -11.33 18.89 16.36
CA SER A 51 -11.24 19.45 17.71
C SER A 51 -12.21 18.85 18.72
N SER A 52 -13.31 18.25 18.26
CA SER A 52 -14.37 17.67 19.10
C SER A 52 -14.40 16.14 19.06
N LEU A 53 -13.53 15.51 18.26
CA LEU A 53 -13.52 14.07 18.03
C LEU A 53 -13.38 13.26 19.34
N GLU A 54 -12.53 13.71 20.26
CA GLU A 54 -12.33 13.04 21.56
C GLU A 54 -13.61 13.07 22.41
N GLU A 55 -14.33 14.18 22.41
CA GLU A 55 -15.62 14.30 23.11
C GLU A 55 -16.67 13.36 22.52
N PHE A 56 -16.67 13.18 21.20
CA PHE A 56 -17.57 12.26 20.52
C PHE A 56 -17.28 10.81 20.90
N PHE A 57 -16.01 10.41 20.96
CA PHE A 57 -15.62 9.05 21.34
C PHE A 57 -16.01 8.69 22.78
N LEU A 58 -16.03 9.66 23.69
CA LEU A 58 -16.43 9.44 25.09
C LEU A 58 -17.95 9.35 25.29
N ARG A 59 -18.78 9.65 24.29
CA ARG A 59 -20.25 9.61 24.46
C ARG A 59 -20.73 8.17 24.67
N GLU A 60 -21.59 8.00 25.68
CA GLU A 60 -22.24 6.72 25.96
C GLU A 60 -23.33 6.41 24.92
N ILE A 61 -23.29 5.20 24.36
CA ILE A 61 -24.17 4.79 23.26
C ILE A 61 -25.65 4.75 23.63
N LYS A 62 -25.95 4.59 24.93
CA LYS A 62 -27.33 4.55 25.45
C LYS A 62 -28.08 5.88 25.26
N ASN A 63 -27.33 6.98 25.11
CA ASN A 63 -27.89 8.32 24.94
C ASN A 63 -27.96 8.76 23.47
N ILE A 64 -27.56 7.89 22.53
CA ILE A 64 -27.46 8.21 21.12
C ILE A 64 -28.64 7.59 20.36
N LYS A 65 -29.32 8.39 19.54
CA LYS A 65 -30.39 7.89 18.68
C LYS A 65 -29.82 7.38 17.37
N VAL A 66 -28.96 8.17 16.71
CA VAL A 66 -28.34 7.85 15.42
C VAL A 66 -26.83 8.07 15.49
N LEU A 67 -26.06 7.06 15.10
CA LEU A 67 -24.63 7.15 14.84
C LEU A 67 -24.43 6.91 13.33
N ASP A 68 -23.99 7.91 12.60
CA ASP A 68 -23.67 7.78 11.17
C ASP A 68 -22.16 7.85 10.98
N ILE A 69 -21.61 6.88 10.26
CA ILE A 69 -20.18 6.69 10.08
C ILE A 69 -19.86 6.94 8.62
N PHE A 70 -18.93 7.85 8.38
CA PHE A 70 -18.47 8.17 7.03
C PHE A 70 -17.23 7.36 6.72
N THR A 71 -17.20 6.75 5.54
CA THR A 71 -16.09 5.91 5.11
C THR A 71 -15.59 6.33 3.74
N SER A 72 -14.29 6.31 3.55
CA SER A 72 -13.67 6.50 2.23
C SER A 72 -13.02 5.21 1.75
N SER A 73 -12.97 5.02 0.43
CA SER A 73 -12.16 3.94 -0.16
C SER A 73 -10.68 4.23 0.08
N LEU A 74 -9.94 3.23 0.54
CA LEU A 74 -8.51 3.36 0.74
C LEU A 74 -7.79 3.65 -0.58
N ALA A 75 -8.18 3.00 -1.68
CA ALA A 75 -7.63 3.26 -3.01
C ALA A 75 -7.86 4.72 -3.45
N GLN A 76 -9.03 5.29 -3.15
CA GLN A 76 -9.30 6.70 -3.40
C GLN A 76 -8.37 7.62 -2.59
N LEU A 77 -8.20 7.34 -1.29
CA LEU A 77 -7.29 8.11 -0.44
C LEU A 77 -5.84 8.05 -0.93
N TYR A 78 -5.37 6.87 -1.37
CA TYR A 78 -4.06 6.73 -2.02
C TYR A 78 -3.96 7.60 -3.27
N ALA A 79 -4.95 7.55 -4.17
CA ALA A 79 -4.93 8.32 -5.40
C ALA A 79 -4.93 9.84 -5.15
N GLU A 80 -5.75 10.31 -4.20
CA GLU A 80 -5.81 11.72 -3.79
C GLU A 80 -4.49 12.18 -3.16
N SER A 81 -3.94 11.40 -2.23
CA SER A 81 -2.65 11.69 -1.62
C SER A 81 -1.53 11.77 -2.66
N LEU A 82 -1.48 10.81 -3.60
CA LEU A 82 -0.49 10.82 -4.67
C LEU A 82 -0.64 12.02 -5.62
N LEU A 83 -1.86 12.47 -5.90
CA LEU A 83 -2.10 13.69 -6.68
C LEU A 83 -1.59 14.94 -5.95
N ASN A 84 -1.88 15.07 -4.65
CA ASN A 84 -1.38 16.18 -3.85
C ASN A 84 0.16 16.17 -3.77
N LEU A 85 0.78 15.00 -3.61
CA LEU A 85 2.24 14.84 -3.65
C LEU A 85 2.83 15.27 -5.01
N LEU A 86 2.16 15.00 -6.12
CA LEU A 86 2.59 15.51 -7.44
C LEU A 86 2.49 17.04 -7.52
N ASP A 87 1.50 17.64 -6.88
CA ASP A 87 1.36 19.09 -6.80
C ASP A 87 2.41 19.72 -5.87
N ASP A 88 2.78 19.05 -4.76
CA ASP A 88 3.89 19.46 -3.90
C ASP A 88 5.21 19.52 -4.66
N ILE A 89 5.47 18.55 -5.55
CA ILE A 89 6.67 18.58 -6.40
C ILE A 89 6.65 19.81 -7.31
N LYS A 90 5.51 20.13 -7.93
CA LYS A 90 5.38 21.31 -8.81
C LYS A 90 5.56 22.60 -8.01
N GLU A 91 4.94 22.70 -6.84
CA GLU A 91 5.09 23.82 -5.93
C GLU A 91 6.57 24.01 -5.57
N TYR A 92 7.23 22.96 -5.07
CA TYR A 92 8.64 22.99 -4.68
C TYR A 92 9.57 23.38 -5.84
N LYS A 93 9.33 22.88 -7.06
CA LYS A 93 10.11 23.25 -8.25
C LYS A 93 9.98 24.74 -8.58
N SER A 94 8.84 25.37 -8.25
CA SER A 94 8.58 26.78 -8.51
C SER A 94 9.19 27.74 -7.47
N LEU A 95 9.60 27.22 -6.32
CA LEU A 95 10.14 28.03 -5.22
C LEU A 95 11.56 28.51 -5.52
N ASP A 96 11.87 29.70 -5.00
CA ASP A 96 13.24 30.20 -4.92
C ASP A 96 14.04 29.49 -3.80
N HIS A 97 15.32 29.83 -3.65
CA HIS A 97 16.18 29.17 -2.67
C HIS A 97 15.68 29.34 -1.22
N ASN A 98 15.12 30.50 -0.89
CA ASN A 98 14.59 30.77 0.45
C ASN A 98 13.31 29.99 0.73
N GLY A 99 12.42 29.86 -0.26
CA GLY A 99 11.20 29.07 -0.19
C GLY A 99 11.50 27.59 0.03
N LYS A 100 12.51 27.05 -0.66
CA LYS A 100 12.92 25.65 -0.52
C LYS A 100 13.41 25.31 0.88
N ASN A 101 14.20 26.20 1.50
CA ASN A 101 14.78 25.97 2.83
C ASN A 101 13.75 25.75 3.94
N ASN A 102 12.53 26.26 3.79
CA ASN A 102 11.46 26.10 4.79
C ASN A 102 10.35 25.13 4.34
N TYR A 103 10.41 24.62 3.11
CA TYR A 103 9.32 23.84 2.53
C TYR A 103 9.09 22.53 3.28
N LEU A 104 10.16 21.84 3.65
CA LEU A 104 10.08 20.53 4.32
C LEU A 104 9.22 20.57 5.58
N ASN A 105 9.45 21.55 6.47
CA ASN A 105 8.74 21.59 7.75
C ASN A 105 7.23 21.83 7.55
N ASN A 106 6.87 22.72 6.62
CA ASN A 106 5.48 22.96 6.27
C ASN A 106 4.86 21.75 5.57
N TRP A 107 5.63 21.07 4.72
CA TRP A 107 5.18 19.88 4.01
C TRP A 107 4.86 18.73 4.96
N LYS A 108 5.68 18.49 6.00
CA LYS A 108 5.47 17.42 6.99
C LYS A 108 4.13 17.51 7.74
N GLU A 109 3.54 18.70 7.80
CA GLU A 109 2.25 18.94 8.44
C GLU A 109 1.06 18.77 7.47
N LYS A 110 1.31 18.63 6.16
CA LYS A 110 0.26 18.43 5.17
C LYS A 110 -0.35 17.03 5.27
N PRO A 111 -1.67 16.86 5.02
CA PRO A 111 -2.34 15.56 5.09
C PRO A 111 -1.69 14.48 4.22
N GLU A 112 -1.27 14.82 3.01
CA GLU A 112 -0.61 13.88 2.10
C GLU A 112 0.77 13.42 2.59
N ALA A 113 1.50 14.26 3.32
CA ALA A 113 2.78 13.88 3.91
C ALA A 113 2.59 12.92 5.09
N LEU A 114 1.59 13.19 5.94
CA LEU A 114 1.21 12.29 7.03
C LEU A 114 0.72 10.95 6.50
N PHE A 115 -0.14 10.97 5.47
CA PHE A 115 -0.60 9.76 4.82
C PHE A 115 0.55 8.98 4.20
N ALA A 116 1.48 9.64 3.50
CA ALA A 116 2.67 8.99 2.95
C ALA A 116 3.56 8.40 4.04
N PHE A 117 3.76 9.09 5.16
CA PHE A 117 4.53 8.57 6.29
C PHE A 117 3.95 7.25 6.83
N GLU A 118 2.63 7.15 6.93
CA GLU A 118 1.95 5.97 7.46
C GLU A 118 1.78 4.83 6.44
N GLN A 119 1.49 5.17 5.19
CA GLN A 119 1.01 4.20 4.17
C GLN A 119 2.00 3.95 3.03
N MET A 120 3.01 4.81 2.86
CA MET A 120 4.00 4.81 1.76
C MET A 120 5.36 5.32 2.24
N GLN A 121 5.92 4.67 3.28
CA GLN A 121 7.13 5.16 3.96
C GLN A 121 8.33 5.34 3.02
N ASP A 122 8.47 4.49 2.00
CA ASP A 122 9.47 4.63 0.95
C ASP A 122 9.32 5.95 0.19
N LEU A 123 8.08 6.27 -0.22
CA LEU A 123 7.78 7.52 -0.92
C LEU A 123 7.97 8.74 -0.02
N TYR A 124 7.55 8.68 1.25
CA TYR A 124 7.81 9.74 2.22
C TYR A 124 9.31 10.06 2.31
N ASN A 125 10.15 9.03 2.40
CA ASN A 125 11.61 9.20 2.47
C ASN A 125 12.18 9.84 1.18
N PHE A 126 11.63 9.53 0.00
CA PHE A 126 12.05 10.20 -1.24
C PHE A 126 11.74 11.70 -1.22
N PHE A 127 10.54 12.08 -0.76
CA PHE A 127 10.16 13.49 -0.60
C PHE A 127 11.01 14.20 0.45
N GLU A 128 11.22 13.58 1.60
CA GLU A 128 12.07 14.14 2.66
C GLU A 128 13.50 14.40 2.14
N ASN A 129 14.09 13.45 1.41
CA ASN A 129 15.42 13.62 0.85
C ASN A 129 15.49 14.68 -0.26
N MET A 130 14.45 14.77 -1.10
CA MET A 130 14.32 15.80 -2.13
C MET A 130 14.25 17.21 -1.53
N PHE A 131 13.49 17.38 -0.44
CA PHE A 131 13.31 18.68 0.20
C PHE A 131 14.46 19.07 1.15
N SER A 132 15.14 18.09 1.76
CA SER A 132 16.17 18.36 2.77
C SER A 132 17.56 18.61 2.20
N ILE A 133 18.04 17.71 1.35
CA ILE A 133 19.46 17.66 0.94
C ILE A 133 19.59 17.81 -0.59
N GLY A 134 18.48 17.70 -1.34
CA GLY A 134 18.50 17.69 -2.80
C GLY A 134 19.19 16.43 -3.37
N ASN A 135 19.30 15.37 -2.56
CA ASN A 135 19.93 14.11 -2.97
C ASN A 135 19.09 13.34 -3.99
N PHE A 136 17.79 13.58 -4.00
CA PHE A 136 16.88 13.10 -5.04
C PHE A 136 16.44 14.26 -5.90
N ASP A 137 16.62 14.11 -7.21
CA ASP A 137 16.11 15.09 -8.16
C ASP A 137 14.58 15.00 -8.23
N ALA A 138 13.94 16.16 -8.40
CA ALA A 138 12.48 16.26 -8.37
C ALA A 138 11.81 15.49 -9.52
N ASP A 139 12.49 15.26 -10.63
CA ASP A 139 11.94 14.54 -11.77
C ASP A 139 11.90 13.03 -11.49
N THR A 140 12.89 12.49 -10.79
CA THR A 140 12.89 11.11 -10.28
C THR A 140 11.76 10.90 -9.28
N VAL A 141 11.59 11.79 -8.29
CA VAL A 141 10.49 11.66 -7.31
C VAL A 141 9.12 11.78 -8.00
N TYR A 142 9.01 12.67 -9.00
CA TYR A 142 7.81 12.78 -9.83
C TYR A 142 7.51 11.47 -10.57
N ALA A 143 8.50 10.90 -11.24
CA ALA A 143 8.33 9.66 -12.01
C ALA A 143 7.89 8.49 -11.11
N ILE A 144 8.50 8.35 -9.93
CA ILE A 144 8.10 7.34 -8.93
C ILE A 144 6.66 7.59 -8.47
N THR A 145 6.31 8.82 -8.10
CA THR A 145 4.96 9.16 -7.62
C THR A 145 3.90 8.91 -8.69
N GLU A 146 4.18 9.27 -9.94
CA GLU A 146 3.28 9.05 -11.07
C GLU A 146 3.10 7.55 -11.37
N GLU A 147 4.17 6.75 -11.24
CA GLU A 147 4.08 5.30 -11.32
C GLU A 147 3.13 4.74 -10.27
N ARG A 148 3.29 5.13 -9.00
CA ARG A 148 2.37 4.72 -7.92
C ARG A 148 0.93 5.12 -8.21
N LEU A 149 0.71 6.31 -8.80
CA LEU A 149 -0.63 6.76 -9.18
C LEU A 149 -1.24 5.89 -10.27
N ARG A 150 -0.46 5.43 -11.26
CA ARG A 150 -0.93 4.49 -12.29
C ARG A 150 -1.32 3.15 -11.68
N GLU A 151 -0.50 2.63 -10.77
CA GLU A 151 -0.75 1.38 -10.06
C GLU A 151 -2.05 1.43 -9.24
N VAL A 152 -2.36 2.55 -8.62
CA VAL A 152 -3.63 2.73 -7.89
C VAL A 152 -4.81 2.87 -8.87
N LYS A 153 -4.65 3.60 -9.97
CA LYS A 153 -5.75 3.88 -10.91
C LYS A 153 -6.19 2.67 -11.75
N ASP A 154 -5.24 1.84 -12.17
CA ASP A 154 -5.50 0.66 -12.99
C ASP A 154 -4.52 -0.47 -12.63
N PRO A 155 -4.65 -1.05 -11.41
CA PRO A 155 -3.69 -2.03 -10.90
C PRO A 155 -3.58 -3.26 -11.78
N LEU A 156 -4.69 -3.73 -12.36
CA LEU A 156 -4.70 -4.93 -13.20
C LEU A 156 -3.94 -4.71 -14.51
N SER A 157 -4.10 -3.54 -15.13
CA SER A 157 -3.36 -3.17 -16.34
C SER A 157 -1.86 -3.04 -16.05
N GLU A 158 -1.48 -2.36 -14.98
CA GLU A 158 -0.08 -2.23 -14.58
C GLU A 158 0.54 -3.58 -14.20
N PHE A 159 -0.20 -4.45 -13.51
CA PHE A 159 0.25 -5.81 -13.19
C PHE A 159 0.52 -6.58 -14.47
N THR A 160 -0.42 -6.60 -15.42
CA THR A 160 -0.30 -7.33 -16.69
C THR A 160 0.92 -6.88 -17.50
N LYS A 161 1.25 -5.58 -17.50
CA LYS A 161 2.42 -5.03 -18.20
C LYS A 161 3.75 -5.55 -17.64
N MET A 162 3.77 -6.12 -16.43
CA MET A 162 4.99 -6.66 -15.82
C MET A 162 5.37 -8.06 -16.30
N GLU A 163 4.54 -8.73 -17.11
CA GLU A 163 4.74 -10.15 -17.45
C GLU A 163 6.12 -10.44 -18.04
N SER A 164 6.61 -9.61 -18.96
CA SER A 164 7.94 -9.78 -19.56
C SER A 164 9.05 -9.54 -18.53
N LEU A 165 8.94 -8.49 -17.73
CA LEU A 165 9.92 -8.15 -16.69
C LEU A 165 10.03 -9.24 -15.64
N VAL A 166 8.90 -9.83 -15.23
CA VAL A 166 8.86 -10.95 -14.28
C VAL A 166 9.57 -12.18 -14.87
N LYS A 167 9.30 -12.54 -16.13
CA LYS A 167 9.96 -13.67 -16.81
C LYS A 167 11.47 -13.45 -16.97
N GLU A 168 11.87 -12.24 -17.34
CA GLU A 168 13.29 -11.86 -17.46
C GLU A 168 13.98 -11.94 -16.08
N THR A 169 13.34 -11.42 -15.04
CA THR A 169 13.85 -11.48 -13.67
C THR A 169 14.01 -12.92 -13.17
N CYS A 170 13.04 -13.80 -13.45
CA CYS A 170 13.16 -15.23 -13.14
C CYS A 170 14.39 -15.86 -13.83
N THR A 171 14.63 -15.51 -15.09
CA THR A 171 15.82 -16.00 -15.81
C THR A 171 17.11 -15.49 -15.18
N LEU A 172 17.16 -14.22 -14.77
CA LEU A 172 18.33 -13.66 -14.08
C LEU A 172 18.59 -14.33 -12.73
N LEU A 173 17.54 -14.67 -11.97
CA LEU A 173 17.67 -15.38 -10.71
C LEU A 173 18.25 -16.79 -10.88
N ILE A 174 17.86 -17.50 -11.95
CA ILE A 174 18.43 -18.82 -12.27
C ILE A 174 19.93 -18.70 -12.64
N ASP A 175 20.33 -17.61 -13.30
CA ASP A 175 21.72 -17.35 -13.66
C ASP A 175 22.59 -16.83 -12.48
N LEU A 176 21.96 -16.31 -11.41
CA LEU A 176 22.65 -15.66 -10.30
C LEU A 176 23.72 -16.54 -9.62
N PRO A 177 23.49 -17.83 -9.31
CA PRO A 177 24.51 -18.68 -8.70
C PRO A 177 25.76 -18.78 -9.59
N LEU A 178 25.58 -18.89 -10.91
CA LEU A 178 26.67 -18.96 -11.87
C LEU A 178 27.45 -17.64 -11.94
N ASP A 179 26.75 -16.50 -11.94
CA ASP A 179 27.39 -15.20 -11.96
C ASP A 179 28.25 -14.98 -10.70
N ILE A 180 27.78 -15.41 -9.53
CA ILE A 180 28.55 -15.37 -8.28
C ILE A 180 29.77 -16.32 -8.36
N GLN A 181 29.59 -17.57 -8.79
CA GLN A 181 30.68 -18.55 -8.89
C GLN A 181 31.78 -18.13 -9.88
N THR A 182 31.40 -17.39 -10.94
CA THR A 182 32.32 -16.92 -11.98
C THR A 182 32.93 -15.55 -11.69
N GLY A 183 32.66 -14.96 -10.52
CA GLY A 183 33.21 -13.67 -10.09
C GLY A 183 32.66 -12.46 -10.86
N LYS A 184 31.44 -12.56 -11.39
CA LYS A 184 30.75 -11.47 -12.09
C LYS A 184 29.94 -10.62 -11.11
N ASP A 185 30.60 -10.09 -10.10
CA ASP A 185 29.96 -9.42 -8.95
C ASP A 185 29.02 -8.28 -9.36
N SER A 186 29.38 -7.50 -10.38
CA SER A 186 28.54 -6.42 -10.90
C SER A 186 27.22 -6.92 -11.49
N ARG A 187 27.25 -8.05 -12.22
CA ARG A 187 26.04 -8.66 -12.80
C ARG A 187 25.18 -9.28 -11.70
N ALA A 188 25.80 -9.94 -10.73
CA ALA A 188 25.09 -10.49 -9.56
C ALA A 188 24.38 -9.38 -8.77
N ALA A 189 25.08 -8.26 -8.49
CA ALA A 189 24.51 -7.11 -7.81
C ALA A 189 23.32 -6.51 -8.59
N GLN A 190 23.46 -6.40 -9.91
CA GLN A 190 22.39 -5.91 -10.78
C GLN A 190 21.17 -6.85 -10.75
N THR A 191 21.37 -8.17 -10.78
CA THR A 191 20.28 -9.14 -10.66
C THR A 191 19.53 -8.99 -9.35
N ILE A 192 20.25 -8.85 -8.23
CA ILE A 192 19.64 -8.61 -6.91
C ILE A 192 18.81 -7.33 -6.90
N GLN A 193 19.35 -6.23 -7.44
CA GLN A 193 18.65 -4.94 -7.50
C GLN A 193 17.40 -4.99 -8.38
N ILE A 194 17.48 -5.65 -9.55
CA ILE A 194 16.32 -5.83 -10.44
C ILE A 194 15.26 -6.67 -9.73
N PHE A 195 15.66 -7.79 -9.12
CA PHE A 195 14.72 -8.66 -8.42
C PHE A 195 14.02 -7.95 -7.27
N SER A 196 14.76 -7.23 -6.40
CA SER A 196 14.15 -6.52 -5.27
C SER A 196 13.13 -5.49 -5.75
N GLY A 197 13.46 -4.69 -6.78
CA GLY A 197 12.56 -3.70 -7.35
C GLY A 197 11.31 -4.33 -7.98
N ILE A 198 11.45 -5.45 -8.70
CA ILE A 198 10.31 -6.16 -9.29
C ILE A 198 9.44 -6.81 -8.22
N ALA A 199 10.05 -7.43 -7.20
CA ALA A 199 9.32 -8.06 -6.09
C ALA A 199 8.53 -7.02 -5.28
N GLU A 200 9.14 -5.89 -4.93
CA GLU A 200 8.46 -4.79 -4.25
C GLU A 200 7.29 -4.24 -5.07
N LYS A 201 7.48 -4.06 -6.38
CA LYS A 201 6.41 -3.61 -7.27
C LYS A 201 5.27 -4.62 -7.38
N VAL A 202 5.58 -5.91 -7.49
CA VAL A 202 4.57 -6.99 -7.47
C VAL A 202 3.77 -6.90 -6.18
N LEU A 203 4.40 -6.94 -5.02
CA LEU A 203 3.73 -6.90 -3.72
C LEU A 203 2.83 -5.66 -3.56
N ARG A 204 3.30 -4.51 -4.01
CA ARG A 204 2.54 -3.26 -3.95
C ARG A 204 1.31 -3.26 -4.85
N ILE A 205 1.43 -3.72 -6.10
CA ILE A 205 0.27 -3.81 -7.00
C ILE A 205 -0.71 -4.89 -6.51
N LEU A 206 -0.22 -5.99 -5.93
CA LEU A 206 -1.06 -6.99 -5.29
C LEU A 206 -1.92 -6.39 -4.18
N TRP A 207 -1.35 -5.53 -3.34
CA TRP A 207 -2.11 -4.80 -2.34
C TRP A 207 -3.20 -3.92 -2.97
N GLN A 208 -2.89 -3.24 -4.07
CA GLN A 208 -3.89 -2.43 -4.80
C GLN A 208 -5.01 -3.27 -5.41
N LEU A 209 -4.69 -4.46 -5.94
CA LEU A 209 -5.69 -5.40 -6.44
C LEU A 209 -6.62 -5.89 -5.31
N ASP A 210 -6.05 -6.16 -4.13
CA ASP A 210 -6.81 -6.63 -2.97
C ASP A 210 -7.78 -5.58 -2.45
N ILE A 211 -7.29 -4.38 -2.11
CA ILE A 211 -8.13 -3.31 -1.53
C ILE A 211 -9.18 -2.76 -2.51
N GLN A 212 -9.03 -3.02 -3.81
CA GLN A 212 -9.99 -2.67 -4.85
C GLN A 212 -10.91 -3.84 -5.24
N GLY A 213 -10.77 -5.00 -4.59
CA GLY A 213 -11.66 -6.15 -4.78
C GLY A 213 -11.45 -6.92 -6.10
N TYR A 214 -10.27 -6.79 -6.73
CA TYR A 214 -9.95 -7.56 -7.93
C TYR A 214 -9.65 -9.03 -7.62
N LEU A 215 -9.20 -9.33 -6.41
CA LEU A 215 -8.82 -10.68 -6.00
C LEU A 215 -10.05 -11.44 -5.49
N LEU A 216 -10.37 -12.55 -6.18
CA LEU A 216 -11.35 -13.52 -5.69
C LEU A 216 -10.68 -14.43 -4.66
N ILE A 217 -10.49 -13.94 -3.44
CA ILE A 217 -10.01 -14.79 -2.35
C ILE A 217 -11.19 -15.65 -1.89
N LYS A 218 -11.22 -16.92 -2.32
CA LYS A 218 -12.15 -17.92 -1.78
C LYS A 218 -11.55 -18.47 -0.50
N THR A 219 -12.11 -18.15 0.66
CA THR A 219 -11.77 -18.83 1.91
C THR A 219 -12.73 -20.00 2.14
N ASP A 220 -12.20 -21.22 2.04
CA ASP A 220 -12.74 -22.37 2.77
C ASP A 220 -11.62 -23.29 3.32
N ASP A 221 -10.41 -23.33 2.73
CA ASP A 221 -9.16 -23.67 3.42
C ASP A 221 -7.93 -23.42 2.51
N GLU A 222 -6.77 -23.20 3.15
CA GLU A 222 -5.40 -23.06 2.61
C GLU A 222 -4.99 -21.77 1.83
N LYS A 223 -4.29 -20.90 2.59
CA LYS A 223 -3.54 -19.68 2.24
C LYS A 223 -4.39 -18.41 2.05
N SER A 224 -4.63 -17.69 3.16
CA SER A 224 -5.04 -16.30 3.10
C SER A 224 -4.04 -15.48 2.27
N PHE A 225 -4.53 -14.49 1.52
CA PHE A 225 -3.70 -13.60 0.71
C PHE A 225 -2.54 -12.98 1.52
N THR A 226 -2.83 -12.56 2.75
CA THR A 226 -1.83 -12.06 3.71
C THR A 226 -0.70 -13.05 3.97
N LYS A 227 -1.00 -14.35 4.05
CA LYS A 227 0.01 -15.39 4.25
C LYS A 227 0.90 -15.54 3.02
N ILE A 228 0.34 -15.51 1.82
CA ILE A 228 1.10 -15.60 0.56
C ILE A 228 2.06 -14.41 0.44
N VAL A 229 1.55 -13.21 0.67
CA VAL A 229 2.35 -11.97 0.65
C VAL A 229 3.45 -12.02 1.72
N GLY A 230 3.14 -12.47 2.93
CA GLY A 230 4.11 -12.61 4.01
C GLY A 230 5.21 -13.63 3.72
N GLU A 231 4.86 -14.81 3.20
CA GLU A 231 5.82 -15.85 2.80
C GLU A 231 6.75 -15.37 1.69
N PHE A 232 6.22 -14.64 0.70
CA PHE A 232 7.03 -14.09 -0.38
C PHE A 232 7.92 -12.93 0.08
N GLY A 233 7.43 -12.05 0.94
CA GLY A 233 8.24 -10.97 1.53
C GLY A 233 9.41 -11.49 2.37
N GLU A 234 9.18 -12.52 3.17
CA GLU A 234 10.24 -13.16 3.96
C GLU A 234 11.29 -13.83 3.07
N LEU A 235 10.86 -14.46 1.97
CA LEU A 235 11.77 -15.03 0.97
C LEU A 235 12.69 -13.98 0.33
N VAL A 236 12.14 -12.82 -0.06
CA VAL A 236 12.91 -11.69 -0.60
C VAL A 236 13.97 -11.25 0.41
N LYS A 237 13.57 -11.10 1.68
CA LYS A 237 14.49 -10.71 2.76
C LYS A 237 15.60 -11.74 2.96
N GLN A 238 15.28 -13.03 2.97
CA GLN A 238 16.29 -14.08 3.13
C GLN A 238 17.31 -14.08 1.99
N LEU A 239 16.89 -13.86 0.75
CA LEU A 239 17.80 -13.74 -0.38
C LEU A 239 18.75 -12.55 -0.22
N LEU A 240 18.23 -11.39 0.18
CA LEU A 240 19.02 -10.17 0.40
C LEU A 240 20.03 -10.36 1.54
N ASP A 241 19.58 -10.89 2.68
CA ASP A 241 20.44 -11.15 3.84
C ASP A 241 21.56 -12.17 3.50
N ALA A 242 21.25 -13.21 2.72
CA ALA A 242 22.22 -14.19 2.28
C ALA A 242 23.27 -13.55 1.36
N TYR A 243 22.83 -12.69 0.43
CA TYR A 243 23.71 -11.97 -0.48
C TYR A 243 24.64 -11.00 0.26
N GLU A 244 24.12 -10.21 1.20
CA GLU A 244 24.91 -9.29 2.02
C GLU A 244 25.99 -10.00 2.84
N ARG A 245 25.70 -11.22 3.31
CA ARG A 245 26.64 -12.05 4.07
C ARG A 245 27.63 -12.82 3.19
N ASN A 246 27.54 -12.67 1.86
CA ASN A 246 28.31 -13.42 0.88
C ASN A 246 28.12 -14.96 1.02
N ASP A 247 26.92 -15.40 1.44
CA ASP A 247 26.58 -16.82 1.52
C ASP A 247 26.16 -17.32 0.14
N THR A 248 27.15 -17.64 -0.69
CA THR A 248 26.96 -17.96 -2.10
C THR A 248 26.17 -19.26 -2.32
N VAL A 249 26.21 -20.19 -1.37
CA VAL A 249 25.43 -21.43 -1.43
C VAL A 249 23.96 -21.13 -1.17
N LEU A 250 23.67 -20.43 -0.07
CA LEU A 250 22.29 -20.08 0.29
C LEU A 250 21.64 -19.15 -0.75
N VAL A 251 22.39 -18.18 -1.29
CA VAL A 251 21.91 -17.33 -2.39
C VAL A 251 21.52 -18.19 -3.59
N GLY A 252 22.34 -19.18 -3.92
CA GLY A 252 22.04 -20.08 -5.04
C GLY A 252 20.77 -20.89 -4.82
N ASP A 253 20.65 -21.50 -3.63
CA ASP A 253 19.50 -22.31 -3.24
C ASP A 253 18.20 -21.48 -3.28
N ILE A 254 18.22 -20.29 -2.68
CA ILE A 254 17.06 -19.42 -2.63
C ILE A 254 16.71 -18.91 -4.04
N ALA A 255 17.69 -18.40 -4.81
CA ALA A 255 17.41 -17.77 -6.09
C ALA A 255 16.81 -18.75 -7.12
N GLU A 256 17.43 -19.92 -7.28
CA GLU A 256 17.07 -20.91 -8.29
C GLU A 256 15.83 -21.72 -7.90
N TYR A 257 15.77 -22.21 -6.66
CA TYR A 257 14.76 -23.19 -6.25
C TYR A 257 13.56 -22.59 -5.50
N GLU A 258 13.65 -21.35 -5.02
CA GLU A 258 12.56 -20.73 -4.25
C GLU A 258 12.07 -19.42 -4.88
N ALA A 259 12.93 -18.42 -5.02
CA ALA A 259 12.56 -17.06 -5.44
C ALA A 259 12.00 -17.03 -6.87
N SER A 260 12.73 -17.61 -7.84
CA SER A 260 12.24 -17.67 -9.23
C SER A 260 10.92 -18.42 -9.37
N PRO A 261 10.77 -19.67 -8.90
CA PRO A 261 9.51 -20.40 -9.08
C PRO A 261 8.34 -19.76 -8.33
N ARG A 262 8.54 -19.28 -7.09
CA ARG A 262 7.46 -18.63 -6.33
C ARG A 262 7.03 -17.30 -6.92
N LEU A 263 7.95 -16.48 -7.44
CA LEU A 263 7.59 -15.25 -8.13
C LEU A 263 6.72 -15.54 -9.36
N GLN A 264 7.11 -16.55 -10.16
CA GLN A 264 6.35 -16.94 -11.34
C GLN A 264 4.98 -17.52 -11.00
N GLU A 265 4.90 -18.38 -9.99
CA GLU A 265 3.65 -18.98 -9.50
C GLU A 265 2.69 -17.89 -9.00
N LEU A 266 3.16 -17.03 -8.09
CA LEU A 266 2.40 -15.90 -7.55
C LEU A 266 1.83 -15.02 -8.67
N TYR A 267 2.68 -14.61 -9.62
CA TYR A 267 2.26 -13.75 -10.71
C TYR A 267 1.21 -14.41 -11.61
N THR A 268 1.42 -15.69 -11.95
CA THR A 268 0.51 -16.45 -12.82
C THR A 268 -0.85 -16.69 -12.16
N ASP A 269 -0.85 -17.02 -10.88
CA ASP A 269 -2.08 -17.31 -10.14
C ASP A 269 -2.93 -16.06 -9.95
N ILE A 270 -2.31 -14.91 -9.70
CA ILE A 270 -3.02 -13.64 -9.60
C ILE A 270 -3.63 -13.26 -10.95
N LEU A 271 -2.92 -13.41 -12.06
CA LEU A 271 -3.49 -13.14 -13.38
C LEU A 271 -4.70 -14.04 -13.70
N LYS A 272 -4.68 -15.31 -13.29
CA LYS A 272 -5.82 -16.23 -13.50
C LYS A 272 -7.03 -15.90 -12.63
N ASN A 273 -6.79 -15.44 -11.39
CA ASN A 273 -7.84 -15.25 -10.39
C ASN A 273 -8.32 -13.81 -10.26
N SER A 274 -7.60 -12.84 -10.84
CA SER A 274 -8.01 -11.45 -10.87
C SER A 274 -9.15 -11.22 -11.86
N ARG A 275 -10.17 -10.47 -11.45
CA ARG A 275 -11.27 -10.02 -12.32
C ARG A 275 -11.56 -8.56 -12.04
N GLN A 276 -11.96 -7.80 -13.06
CA GLN A 276 -12.48 -6.47 -12.81
C GLN A 276 -13.68 -6.58 -11.85
N PRO A 277 -13.72 -5.80 -10.76
CA PRO A 277 -14.91 -5.70 -9.94
C PRO A 277 -16.06 -5.28 -10.85
N SER A 278 -17.14 -6.05 -10.88
CA SER A 278 -18.36 -5.60 -11.56
C SER A 278 -18.75 -4.25 -10.95
N ALA A 279 -19.05 -3.25 -11.78
CA ALA A 279 -19.44 -1.89 -11.39
C ALA A 279 -20.81 -1.82 -10.67
N ALA A 280 -21.11 -2.78 -9.80
CA ALA A 280 -22.39 -3.03 -9.20
C ALA A 280 -22.21 -3.23 -7.69
N GLN A 281 -21.98 -2.12 -6.98
CA GLN A 281 -22.35 -1.93 -5.56
C GLN A 281 -22.35 -0.43 -5.18
N GLY A 282 -22.83 0.42 -6.10
CA GLY A 282 -23.17 1.83 -5.84
C GLY A 282 -24.67 2.13 -6.04
N LYS A 283 -25.49 1.08 -6.15
CA LYS A 283 -26.95 1.15 -6.20
C LYS A 283 -27.52 -0.11 -5.57
N GLN A 284 -27.68 -0.11 -4.25
CA GLN A 284 -28.81 -0.73 -3.55
C GLN A 284 -28.95 -0.09 -2.18
#